data_AF-A0A511KHW2-F1
#
_entry.id   AF-A0A511KHW2-F1
#
_cell.length_a   1.000
_cell.length_b   1.000
_cell.length_c   1.000
_cell.angle_alpha   90.00
_cell.angle_beta   90.00
_cell.angle_gamma   90.00
#
_symmetry.space_group_name_H-M   'P 1'
#
loop_
_entity.id
_entity.type
_entity.pdbx_description
1 polymer ?
#
loop_
_entity_poly.entity_id
_entity_poly.type
_entity_poly.pdbx_seq_one_letter_code
_entity_poly.pdbx_strand_id
1 'polypeptide(L)'
;MSRPATVAELREALDELSLDSRGNKDTLRKRLARATRSLSRSSSPARPPARKRQTRPPDQLFDSFLVFDVEATCEEIEEPWGKLAFAYPNEIIEWPVILLQWRKKRRRNGPPSEVNDEEVDADEDDWELVQTAEFHSFVRPTWRPRLSAFCTELTGIKQHDVDSAPTFAQLCRNFHRDFVVNYNLFSSENKTVWVTDGPWDLRDFVAKTCYLSGTPRPPWLAGEIVDLRLLVSSFFAGLKKGTNEPGPLDGKLSNAFEPLALEEEELQTDSADLPPALDTQPLPTPNAGPLSASSSNLIPSTSTSPDRPTPAYLPSHQLTAPSSLSLPSVLDSLTLAPFSGRLHSGLSDARNASRILIDLAHRGVVLQTNRRVPEGGKGGKERRWGWMKGGEGARRIDWKGFLEKERARLTTREAESAGGWAQKTQG
;
A
#
# COMPACT_ATOMS: atom_id res chain seq x y z
N MET A 1 -48.85 -28.43 5.39
CA MET A 1 -48.43 -27.99 6.73
C MET A 1 -48.82 -29.08 7.71
N SER A 2 -47.87 -29.69 8.43
CA SER A 2 -48.14 -30.81 9.35
C SER A 2 -48.67 -30.31 10.71
N ARG A 3 -49.63 -31.02 11.30
CA ARG A 3 -50.27 -30.66 12.58
C ARG A 3 -49.23 -30.71 13.72
N PRO A 4 -49.21 -29.74 14.65
CA PRO A 4 -48.27 -29.78 15.77
C PRO A 4 -48.54 -30.97 16.69
N ALA A 5 -47.51 -31.78 16.93
CA ALA A 5 -47.61 -32.99 17.75
C ALA A 5 -48.16 -32.71 19.15
N THR A 6 -49.01 -33.62 19.65
CA THR A 6 -49.60 -33.59 20.99
C THR A 6 -48.61 -34.09 22.05
N VAL A 7 -48.89 -33.83 23.34
CA VAL A 7 -48.02 -34.32 24.44
C VAL A 7 -47.99 -35.85 24.49
N ALA A 8 -49.12 -36.50 24.19
CA ALA A 8 -49.20 -37.97 24.16
C ALA A 8 -48.32 -38.56 23.05
N GLU A 9 -48.45 -38.04 21.83
CA GLU A 9 -47.63 -38.45 20.67
C GLU A 9 -46.12 -38.25 20.94
N LEU A 10 -45.73 -37.19 21.66
CA LEU A 10 -44.34 -36.93 22.02
C LEU A 10 -43.79 -37.87 23.09
N ARG A 11 -44.64 -38.37 24.00
CA ARG A 11 -44.24 -39.35 25.02
C ARG A 11 -44.07 -40.73 24.41
N GLU A 12 -45.04 -41.13 23.59
CA GLU A 12 -45.02 -42.40 22.85
C GLU A 12 -43.75 -42.51 21.99
N ALA A 13 -43.44 -41.46 21.21
CA ALA A 13 -42.22 -41.43 20.39
C ALA A 13 -40.90 -41.42 21.20
N LEU A 14 -40.92 -40.97 22.46
CA LEU A 14 -39.75 -41.05 23.34
C LEU A 14 -39.64 -42.43 24.00
N ASP A 15 -40.76 -43.05 24.38
CA ASP A 15 -40.80 -44.40 24.94
C ASP A 15 -40.35 -45.45 23.91
N GLU A 16 -40.75 -45.30 22.63
CA GLU A 16 -40.26 -46.14 21.52
C GLU A 16 -38.73 -46.09 21.36
N LEU A 17 -38.13 -44.93 21.66
CA LEU A 17 -36.69 -44.72 21.66
C LEU A 17 -36.03 -45.06 23.01
N SER A 18 -36.81 -45.60 23.97
CA SER A 18 -36.37 -45.90 25.34
C SER A 18 -35.78 -44.69 26.08
N LEU A 19 -36.36 -43.50 25.87
CA LEU A 19 -35.94 -42.23 26.48
C LEU A 19 -36.97 -41.75 27.49
N ASP A 20 -36.52 -40.98 28.50
CA ASP A 20 -37.39 -40.41 29.54
C ASP A 20 -38.55 -39.61 28.91
N SER A 21 -39.79 -39.99 29.22
CA SER A 21 -41.03 -39.38 28.71
C SER A 21 -41.69 -38.42 29.71
N ARG A 22 -41.00 -38.07 30.80
CA ARG A 22 -41.46 -37.06 31.77
C ARG A 22 -41.09 -35.64 31.35
N GLY A 23 -41.88 -34.67 31.78
CA GLY A 23 -41.68 -33.25 31.52
C GLY A 23 -42.83 -32.58 30.76
N ASN A 24 -42.67 -31.29 30.49
CA ASN A 24 -43.65 -30.50 29.74
C ASN A 24 -43.46 -30.68 28.22
N LYS A 25 -44.41 -30.20 27.43
CA LYS A 25 -44.46 -30.40 25.97
C LYS A 25 -43.16 -29.98 25.25
N ASP A 26 -42.55 -28.89 25.68
CA ASP A 26 -41.32 -28.38 25.09
C ASP A 26 -40.09 -29.21 25.48
N THR A 27 -40.03 -29.71 26.71
CA THR A 27 -38.99 -30.64 27.14
C THR A 27 -39.03 -31.91 26.29
N LEU A 28 -40.23 -32.47 26.06
CA LEU A 28 -40.42 -33.67 25.25
C LEU A 28 -40.05 -33.44 23.78
N ARG A 29 -40.46 -32.31 23.19
CA ARG A 29 -40.07 -31.92 21.82
C ARG A 29 -38.55 -31.79 21.67
N LYS A 30 -37.90 -31.08 22.59
CA LYS A 30 -36.44 -30.89 22.56
C LYS A 30 -35.67 -32.19 22.78
N ARG A 31 -36.23 -33.13 23.55
CA ARG A 31 -35.62 -34.45 23.78
C ARG A 31 -35.75 -35.33 22.54
N LEU A 32 -36.95 -35.38 21.94
CA LEU A 32 -37.20 -36.15 20.72
C LEU A 32 -36.37 -35.62 19.55
N ALA A 33 -36.34 -34.29 19.34
CA ALA A 33 -35.53 -33.66 18.30
C ALA A 33 -34.02 -33.95 18.45
N ARG A 34 -33.51 -34.04 19.69
CA ARG A 34 -32.11 -34.42 19.94
C ARG A 34 -31.85 -35.88 19.61
N ALA A 35 -32.74 -36.77 20.00
CA ALA A 35 -32.65 -38.19 19.69
C ALA A 35 -32.67 -38.44 18.17
N THR A 36 -33.60 -37.81 17.45
CA THR A 36 -33.71 -37.91 15.99
C THR A 36 -32.48 -37.35 15.27
N ARG A 37 -31.89 -36.24 15.75
CA ARG A 37 -30.61 -35.71 15.22
C ARG A 37 -29.41 -36.61 15.51
N SER A 38 -29.42 -37.33 16.63
CA SER A 38 -28.38 -38.31 16.96
C SER A 38 -28.48 -39.54 16.06
N LEU A 39 -29.70 -40.01 15.80
CA LEU A 39 -29.99 -41.11 14.88
C LEU A 39 -29.68 -40.74 13.41
N SER A 40 -29.85 -39.49 13.00
CA SER A 40 -29.44 -39.04 11.66
C SER A 40 -27.92 -38.84 11.51
N ARG A 41 -27.17 -38.69 12.61
CA ARG A 41 -25.69 -38.60 12.61
C ARG A 41 -25.00 -39.96 12.50
N SER A 42 -25.65 -41.07 12.87
CA SER A 42 -25.09 -42.42 12.67
C SER A 42 -25.24 -42.94 11.24
N SER A 43 -26.10 -42.29 10.44
CA SER A 43 -26.22 -42.51 8.99
C SER A 43 -25.93 -41.20 8.24
N SER A 44 -24.67 -40.85 8.04
CA SER A 44 -24.30 -39.77 7.11
C SER A 44 -23.04 -40.10 6.29
N PRO A 45 -23.01 -39.69 5.00
CA PRO A 45 -21.92 -39.99 4.08
C PRO A 45 -20.68 -39.16 4.38
N ALA A 46 -19.56 -39.52 3.73
CA ALA A 46 -18.22 -38.98 3.93
C ALA A 46 -18.15 -37.47 4.23
N ARG A 47 -17.32 -37.13 5.22
CA ARG A 47 -16.99 -35.78 5.69
C ARG A 47 -16.79 -34.83 4.48
N PRO A 48 -17.51 -33.70 4.38
CA PRO A 48 -17.23 -32.72 3.34
C PRO A 48 -15.77 -32.24 3.45
N PRO A 49 -15.11 -31.90 2.34
CA PRO A 49 -13.76 -31.35 2.39
C PRO A 49 -13.75 -30.13 3.32
N ALA A 50 -12.71 -30.01 4.14
CA ALA A 50 -12.56 -28.88 5.06
C ALA A 50 -12.74 -27.58 4.28
N ARG A 51 -13.73 -26.74 4.65
CA ARG A 51 -13.91 -25.41 4.07
C ARG A 51 -12.56 -24.70 4.16
N LYS A 52 -12.01 -24.26 3.02
CA LYS A 52 -10.78 -23.46 3.00
C LYS A 52 -11.00 -22.26 3.92
N ARG A 53 -10.13 -22.11 4.92
CA ARG A 53 -10.24 -21.02 5.89
C ARG A 53 -10.10 -19.71 5.11
N GLN A 54 -11.13 -18.88 5.14
CA GLN A 54 -11.08 -17.58 4.47
C GLN A 54 -9.97 -16.74 5.09
N THR A 55 -9.11 -16.16 4.25
CA THR A 55 -7.93 -15.38 4.63
C THR A 55 -8.15 -13.88 4.56
N ARG A 56 -9.26 -13.45 3.94
CA ARG A 56 -9.58 -12.06 3.62
C ARG A 56 -11.08 -11.86 3.35
N PRO A 57 -11.59 -10.61 3.34
CA PRO A 57 -12.95 -10.32 2.91
C PRO A 57 -13.30 -10.88 1.52
N PRO A 58 -14.56 -11.29 1.26
CA PRO A 58 -14.97 -11.86 -0.04
C PRO A 58 -14.75 -10.95 -1.25
N ASP A 59 -14.86 -9.64 -1.06
CA ASP A 59 -14.73 -8.59 -2.06
C ASP A 59 -13.27 -8.19 -2.35
N GLN A 60 -12.33 -8.58 -1.48
CA GLN A 60 -10.91 -8.21 -1.60
C GLN A 60 -10.14 -9.24 -2.43
N LEU A 61 -9.26 -8.76 -3.31
CA LEU A 61 -8.48 -9.61 -4.23
C LEU A 61 -7.13 -10.07 -3.66
N PHE A 62 -6.56 -9.35 -2.70
CA PHE A 62 -5.23 -9.63 -2.15
C PHE A 62 -5.31 -10.07 -0.69
N ASP A 63 -4.47 -11.03 -0.34
CA ASP A 63 -4.32 -11.55 1.02
C ASP A 63 -3.31 -10.70 1.82
N SER A 64 -2.28 -10.20 1.14
CA SER A 64 -1.17 -9.46 1.73
C SER A 64 -0.85 -8.20 0.93
N PHE A 65 -0.57 -7.10 1.63
CA PHE A 65 -0.12 -5.84 1.05
C PHE A 65 1.25 -5.50 1.63
N LEU A 66 2.21 -5.22 0.76
CA LEU A 66 3.56 -4.81 1.13
C LEU A 66 3.70 -3.32 0.89
N VAL A 67 3.59 -2.52 1.95
CA VAL A 67 3.76 -1.07 1.88
C VAL A 67 5.25 -0.75 1.89
N PHE A 68 5.68 0.02 0.90
CA PHE A 68 7.08 0.13 0.50
C PHE A 68 7.39 1.58 0.10
N ASP A 69 8.47 2.14 0.65
CA ASP A 69 8.91 3.52 0.41
C ASP A 69 10.42 3.58 0.59
N VAL A 70 11.19 3.58 -0.51
CA VAL A 70 12.65 3.48 -0.42
C VAL A 70 13.30 4.83 -0.28
N GLU A 71 14.37 4.88 0.52
CA GLU A 71 15.34 5.96 0.40
C GLU A 71 16.43 5.58 -0.59
N ALA A 72 16.92 6.56 -1.33
CA ALA A 72 17.97 6.37 -2.34
C ALA A 72 19.01 7.50 -2.28
N THR A 73 20.24 7.20 -2.71
CA THR A 73 21.31 8.20 -2.82
C THR A 73 20.84 9.37 -3.67
N CYS A 74 21.08 10.60 -3.24
CA CYS A 74 20.78 11.80 -4.02
C CYS A 74 21.93 12.81 -3.94
N GLU A 75 21.96 13.75 -4.88
CA GLU A 75 22.84 14.90 -4.88
C GLU A 75 21.99 16.16 -5.05
N GLU A 76 22.45 17.25 -4.45
CA GLU A 76 21.91 18.58 -4.75
C GLU A 76 22.31 18.94 -6.18
N ILE A 77 21.31 19.26 -7.01
CA ILE A 77 21.49 19.59 -8.43
C ILE A 77 20.97 21.00 -8.62
N GLU A 78 21.90 21.94 -8.75
CA GLU A 78 21.61 23.32 -9.12
C GLU A 78 20.88 23.41 -10.46
N GLU A 79 20.14 24.50 -10.65
CA GLU A 79 19.21 24.72 -11.76
C GLU A 79 19.67 24.27 -13.16
N PRO A 80 18.72 23.85 -14.02
CA PRO A 80 17.27 23.79 -13.78
C PRO A 80 16.81 22.57 -12.97
N TRP A 81 16.01 22.82 -11.92
CA TRP A 81 15.46 21.78 -11.03
C TRP A 81 14.47 20.85 -11.76
N GLY A 82 14.15 19.70 -11.16
CA GLY A 82 13.11 18.79 -11.64
C GLY A 82 13.65 17.60 -12.45
N LYS A 83 13.53 17.63 -13.79
CA LYS A 83 13.88 16.47 -14.66
C LYS A 83 15.30 15.97 -14.44
N LEU A 84 16.25 16.87 -14.20
CA LEU A 84 17.65 16.52 -13.96
C LEU A 84 17.85 15.83 -12.60
N ALA A 85 17.13 16.26 -11.56
CA ALA A 85 17.18 15.63 -10.24
C ALA A 85 16.69 14.17 -10.29
N PHE A 86 15.57 13.92 -10.95
CA PHE A 86 15.06 12.55 -11.19
C PHE A 86 15.92 11.73 -12.16
N ALA A 87 16.83 12.36 -12.91
CA ALA A 87 17.77 11.66 -13.76
C ALA A 87 19.01 11.18 -13.01
N TYR A 88 19.24 11.61 -11.76
CA TYR A 88 20.40 11.16 -10.98
C TYR A 88 20.48 9.61 -10.93
N PRO A 89 21.67 9.00 -11.01
CA PRO A 89 21.82 7.54 -10.93
C PRO A 89 21.70 7.06 -9.48
N ASN A 90 20.51 7.18 -8.91
CA ASN A 90 20.24 6.81 -7.52
C ASN A 90 20.45 5.30 -7.29
N GLU A 91 21.11 4.95 -6.19
CA GLU A 91 21.12 3.61 -5.60
C GLU A 91 20.23 3.61 -4.35
N ILE A 92 19.40 2.58 -4.18
CA ILE A 92 18.62 2.41 -2.94
C ILE A 92 19.58 2.24 -1.75
N ILE A 93 19.27 2.92 -0.64
CA ILE A 93 20.05 2.91 0.62
C ILE A 93 19.22 2.54 1.85
N GLU A 94 17.89 2.56 1.77
CA GLU A 94 16.98 2.03 2.80
C GLU A 94 15.91 1.17 2.14
N TRP A 95 15.62 0.01 2.75
CA TRP A 95 14.62 -0.95 2.28
C TRP A 95 13.63 -1.27 3.41
N PRO A 96 12.54 -0.50 3.55
CA PRO A 96 11.49 -0.73 4.52
C PRO A 96 10.29 -1.42 3.88
N VAL A 97 9.77 -2.48 4.50
CA VAL A 97 8.55 -3.15 4.06
C VAL A 97 7.65 -3.36 5.26
N ILE A 98 6.44 -2.81 5.21
CA ILE A 98 5.37 -3.11 6.17
C ILE A 98 4.43 -4.14 5.54
N LEU A 99 4.27 -5.28 6.20
CA LEU A 99 3.31 -6.31 5.78
C LEU A 99 1.97 -6.06 6.46
N LEU A 100 0.94 -5.85 5.65
CA LEU A 100 -0.45 -5.75 6.09
C LEU A 100 -1.24 -6.97 5.62
N GLN A 101 -2.04 -7.55 6.51
CA GLN A 101 -2.88 -8.70 6.24
C GLN A 101 -4.24 -8.56 6.92
N TRP A 102 -5.24 -9.24 6.37
CA TRP A 102 -6.58 -9.24 6.93
C TRP A 102 -6.69 -10.11 8.17
N ARG A 103 -7.46 -9.64 9.15
CA ARG A 103 -7.81 -10.36 10.36
C ARG A 103 -9.30 -10.21 10.62
N LYS A 104 -9.97 -11.27 11.09
CA LYS A 104 -11.33 -11.15 11.61
C LYS A 104 -11.30 -10.41 12.94
N LYS A 105 -12.16 -9.39 13.11
CA LYS A 105 -12.23 -8.67 14.39
C LYS A 105 -12.70 -9.62 15.48
N ARG A 106 -11.97 -9.68 16.59
CA ARG A 106 -12.47 -10.36 17.80
C ARG A 106 -13.51 -9.46 18.44
N ARG A 107 -14.68 -10.00 18.78
CA ARG A 107 -15.68 -9.25 19.57
C ARG A 107 -15.00 -8.74 20.83
N ARG A 108 -15.08 -7.43 21.08
CA ARG A 108 -14.58 -6.80 22.31
C ARG A 108 -15.53 -7.24 23.42
N ASN A 109 -15.07 -8.16 24.26
CA ASN A 109 -15.83 -8.81 25.33
C ASN A 109 -16.69 -7.83 26.15
N GLY A 110 -18.00 -8.09 26.22
CA GLY A 110 -18.76 -7.89 27.46
C GLY A 110 -18.25 -8.83 28.56
N PRO A 111 -18.74 -8.73 29.80
CA PRO A 111 -18.15 -9.45 30.95
C PRO A 111 -18.05 -10.96 30.69
N PRO A 112 -17.01 -11.63 31.24
CA PRO A 112 -16.79 -13.06 31.05
C PRO A 112 -17.97 -13.81 31.68
N SER A 113 -18.95 -14.18 30.86
CA SER A 113 -20.00 -15.10 31.26
C SER A 113 -19.53 -16.49 30.84
N GLU A 114 -19.50 -17.42 31.79
CA GLU A 114 -19.26 -18.85 31.61
C GLU A 114 -20.35 -19.45 30.71
N VAL A 115 -20.26 -19.19 29.41
CA VAL A 115 -21.12 -19.78 28.39
C VAL A 115 -20.19 -20.45 27.39
N ASN A 116 -20.36 -21.76 27.28
CA ASN A 116 -19.60 -22.70 26.47
C ASN A 116 -19.09 -22.12 25.14
N ASP A 117 -17.85 -22.50 24.79
CA ASP A 117 -17.11 -22.24 23.55
C ASP A 117 -17.76 -22.81 22.26
N GLU A 118 -19.08 -22.87 22.16
CA GLU A 118 -19.76 -23.31 20.94
C GLU A 118 -20.82 -22.30 20.50
N GLU A 119 -20.53 -21.68 19.34
CA GLU A 119 -21.45 -20.97 18.45
C GLU A 119 -22.05 -19.66 19.01
N VAL A 120 -21.21 -18.63 19.09
CA VAL A 120 -21.70 -17.26 18.84
C VAL A 120 -21.45 -16.99 17.36
N ASP A 121 -22.54 -16.82 16.60
CA ASP A 121 -22.52 -16.22 15.26
C ASP A 121 -21.84 -14.84 15.35
N ALA A 122 -20.52 -14.82 15.28
CA ALA A 122 -19.77 -13.62 14.98
C ALA A 122 -20.22 -13.24 13.57
N ASP A 123 -20.74 -12.02 13.39
CA ASP A 123 -21.04 -11.47 12.06
C ASP A 123 -19.88 -11.86 11.12
N GLU A 124 -20.11 -12.80 10.21
CA GLU A 124 -19.04 -13.58 9.55
C GLU A 124 -18.09 -12.68 8.71
N ASP A 125 -18.47 -11.41 8.57
CA ASP A 125 -17.96 -10.39 7.64
C ASP A 125 -17.21 -9.22 8.30
N ASP A 126 -16.98 -9.20 9.62
CA ASP A 126 -16.23 -8.09 10.23
C ASP A 126 -14.70 -8.32 10.17
N TRP A 127 -14.07 -7.72 9.16
CA TRP A 127 -12.64 -7.79 8.88
C TRP A 127 -11.93 -6.46 9.18
N GLU A 128 -10.65 -6.55 9.51
CA GLU A 128 -9.74 -5.42 9.63
C GLU A 128 -8.42 -5.73 8.92
N LEU A 129 -7.85 -4.73 8.27
CA LEU A 129 -6.49 -4.80 7.75
C LEU A 129 -5.53 -4.37 8.88
N VAL A 130 -4.54 -5.21 9.19
CA VAL A 130 -3.60 -4.94 10.29
C VAL A 130 -2.16 -5.19 9.86
N GLN A 131 -1.24 -4.45 10.45
CA GLN A 131 0.18 -4.75 10.34
C GLN A 131 0.49 -6.06 11.06
N THR A 132 1.06 -7.03 10.35
CA THR A 132 1.42 -8.35 10.90
C THR A 132 2.93 -8.57 10.96
N ALA A 133 3.71 -7.89 10.11
CA ALA A 133 5.16 -7.95 10.14
C ALA A 133 5.80 -6.68 9.57
N GLU A 134 7.11 -6.58 9.76
CA GLU A 134 7.96 -5.52 9.25
C GLU A 134 9.31 -6.12 8.83
N PHE A 135 9.85 -5.64 7.72
CA PHE A 135 11.24 -5.91 7.31
C PHE A 135 11.92 -4.56 7.10
N HIS A 136 13.14 -4.43 7.61
CA HIS A 136 13.95 -3.23 7.43
C HIS A 136 15.41 -3.60 7.22
N SER A 137 16.05 -2.92 6.28
CA SER A 137 17.49 -3.03 6.05
C SER A 137 18.00 -1.74 5.41
N PHE A 138 19.14 -1.25 5.86
CA PHE A 138 19.95 -0.36 5.02
C PHE A 138 20.56 -1.15 3.87
N VAL A 139 21.02 -0.43 2.85
CA VAL A 139 21.61 -1.01 1.64
C VAL A 139 22.87 -0.25 1.29
N ARG A 140 23.96 -0.99 1.02
CA ARG A 140 25.24 -0.38 0.67
C ARG A 140 25.28 -0.02 -0.82
N PRO A 141 25.42 1.27 -1.18
CA PRO A 141 25.62 1.68 -2.56
C PRO A 141 27.02 1.25 -3.06
N THR A 142 27.11 0.91 -4.34
CA THR A 142 28.30 0.32 -4.97
C THR A 142 28.88 1.16 -6.09
N TRP A 143 28.08 2.01 -6.74
CA TRP A 143 28.55 2.96 -7.74
C TRP A 143 29.09 4.23 -7.07
N ARG A 144 28.35 4.80 -6.11
CA ARG A 144 28.81 5.93 -5.28
C ARG A 144 28.64 5.60 -3.79
N PRO A 145 29.63 4.90 -3.18
CA PRO A 145 29.51 4.44 -1.79
C PRO A 145 29.44 5.56 -0.74
N ARG A 146 29.94 6.76 -1.06
CA ARG A 146 29.92 7.91 -0.13
C ARG A 146 28.66 8.74 -0.35
N LEU A 147 27.83 8.84 0.69
CA LEU A 147 26.63 9.67 0.70
C LEU A 147 27.00 11.15 0.63
N SER A 148 26.21 11.93 -0.12
CA SER A 148 26.34 13.39 -0.13
C SER A 148 25.83 14.00 1.19
N ALA A 149 26.25 15.23 1.47
CA ALA A 149 25.72 15.99 2.61
C ALA A 149 24.21 16.17 2.49
N PHE A 150 23.74 16.58 1.30
CA PHE A 150 22.32 16.73 0.97
C PHE A 150 21.53 15.44 1.25
N CYS A 151 22.03 14.27 0.82
CA CYS A 151 21.37 12.99 1.05
C CYS A 151 21.28 12.64 2.53
N THR A 152 22.37 12.85 3.27
CA THR A 152 22.46 12.58 4.71
C THR A 152 21.53 13.51 5.52
N GLU A 153 21.39 14.76 5.08
CA GLU A 153 20.50 15.74 5.70
C GLU A 153 19.03 15.47 5.36
N LEU A 154 18.74 15.16 4.10
CA LEU A 154 17.38 14.84 3.64
C LEU A 154 16.87 13.57 4.30
N THR A 155 17.61 12.46 4.20
CA THR A 155 17.14 11.13 4.64
C THR A 155 17.42 10.82 6.12
N GLY A 156 18.38 11.54 6.71
CA GLY A 156 18.86 11.24 8.06
C GLY A 156 19.82 10.06 8.14
N ILE A 157 19.94 9.23 7.10
CA ILE A 157 20.82 8.06 7.01
C ILE A 157 22.27 8.51 7.00
N LYS A 158 23.09 7.92 7.88
CA LYS A 158 24.51 8.26 8.03
C LYS A 158 25.37 7.29 7.23
N GLN A 159 26.60 7.72 6.94
CA GLN A 159 27.55 6.89 6.21
C GLN A 159 27.79 5.53 6.87
N HIS A 160 27.86 5.48 8.21
CA HIS A 160 28.10 4.23 8.92
C HIS A 160 26.93 3.23 8.81
N ASP A 161 25.70 3.72 8.59
CA ASP A 161 24.51 2.88 8.40
C ASP A 161 24.65 2.07 7.09
N VAL A 162 25.13 2.71 6.03
CA VAL A 162 25.28 2.06 4.71
C VAL A 162 26.61 1.32 4.55
N ASP A 163 27.67 1.71 5.26
CA ASP A 163 28.99 1.06 5.14
C ASP A 163 28.95 -0.42 5.55
N SER A 164 28.19 -0.72 6.62
CA SER A 164 28.02 -2.05 7.19
C SER A 164 26.88 -2.86 6.57
N ALA A 165 26.06 -2.22 5.72
CA ALA A 165 24.88 -2.80 5.13
C ALA A 165 25.19 -3.85 4.03
N PRO A 166 24.24 -4.77 3.75
CA PRO A 166 24.35 -5.65 2.59
C PRO A 166 24.30 -4.85 1.27
N THR A 167 24.96 -5.36 0.23
CA THR A 167 24.73 -4.85 -1.13
C THR A 167 23.31 -5.16 -1.59
N PHE A 168 22.80 -4.46 -2.61
CA PHE A 168 21.46 -4.70 -3.14
C PHE A 168 21.21 -6.18 -3.52
N ALA A 169 22.18 -6.84 -4.15
CA ALA A 169 22.07 -8.27 -4.47
C ALA A 169 21.97 -9.17 -3.22
N GLN A 170 22.69 -8.82 -2.14
CA GLN A 170 22.61 -9.54 -0.86
C GLN A 170 21.28 -9.27 -0.17
N LEU A 171 20.82 -8.03 -0.17
CA LEU A 171 19.51 -7.62 0.35
C LEU A 171 18.38 -8.42 -0.33
N CYS A 172 18.33 -8.48 -1.66
CA CYS A 172 17.28 -9.23 -2.36
C CYS A 172 17.26 -10.72 -1.95
N ARG A 173 18.43 -11.33 -1.76
CA ARG A 173 18.52 -12.73 -1.28
C ARG A 173 18.03 -12.86 0.16
N ASN A 174 18.44 -11.96 1.05
CA ASN A 174 18.01 -11.95 2.45
C ASN A 174 16.50 -11.73 2.56
N PHE A 175 15.95 -10.71 1.89
CA PHE A 175 14.52 -10.43 1.87
C PHE A 175 13.70 -11.60 1.33
N HIS A 176 14.16 -12.23 0.24
CA HIS A 176 13.47 -13.41 -0.29
C HIS A 176 13.45 -14.57 0.72
N ARG A 177 14.61 -14.89 1.32
CA ARG A 177 14.74 -15.98 2.28
C ARG A 177 13.97 -15.70 3.58
N ASP A 178 14.16 -14.53 4.16
CA ASP A 178 13.76 -14.20 5.53
C ASP A 178 12.35 -13.61 5.61
N PHE A 179 11.79 -13.14 4.49
CA PHE A 179 10.48 -12.51 4.45
C PHE A 179 9.55 -13.17 3.44
N VAL A 180 9.90 -13.18 2.15
CA VAL A 180 9.02 -13.72 1.10
C VAL A 180 8.66 -15.19 1.36
N VAL A 181 9.66 -16.04 1.60
CA VAL A 181 9.43 -17.46 1.89
C VAL A 181 8.69 -17.65 3.22
N ASN A 182 9.10 -16.94 4.28
CA ASN A 182 8.54 -17.11 5.62
C ASN A 182 7.05 -16.76 5.71
N TYR A 183 6.60 -15.75 4.95
CA TYR A 183 5.20 -15.34 4.91
C TYR A 183 4.44 -15.90 3.69
N ASN A 184 5.04 -16.85 2.96
CA ASN A 184 4.50 -17.46 1.75
C ASN A 184 4.02 -16.43 0.70
N LEU A 185 4.70 -15.28 0.62
CA LEU A 185 4.30 -14.14 -0.21
C LEU A 185 4.49 -14.48 -1.70
N PHE A 186 3.68 -13.84 -2.55
CA PHE A 186 3.70 -14.04 -4.01
C PHE A 186 3.52 -15.51 -4.44
N SER A 187 2.68 -16.25 -3.71
CA SER A 187 2.34 -17.64 -4.01
C SER A 187 0.90 -17.77 -4.52
N SER A 188 0.52 -18.95 -5.00
CA SER A 188 -0.88 -19.23 -5.38
C SER A 188 -1.85 -19.20 -4.19
N GLU A 189 -1.33 -19.35 -2.97
CA GLU A 189 -2.12 -19.37 -1.73
C GLU A 189 -2.19 -18.01 -1.03
N ASN A 190 -1.25 -17.11 -1.34
CA ASN A 190 -1.19 -15.76 -0.79
C ASN A 190 -0.95 -14.76 -1.93
N LYS A 191 -2.06 -14.17 -2.41
CA LYS A 191 -2.01 -13.11 -3.41
C LYS A 191 -1.47 -11.85 -2.74
N THR A 192 -0.21 -11.53 -3.05
CA THR A 192 0.51 -10.39 -2.49
C THR A 192 0.63 -9.27 -3.51
N VAL A 193 0.50 -8.02 -3.06
CA VAL A 193 0.67 -6.82 -3.91
C VAL A 193 1.54 -5.77 -3.20
N TRP A 194 2.30 -5.01 -3.98
CA TRP A 194 3.02 -3.84 -3.48
C TRP A 194 2.12 -2.62 -3.39
N VAL A 195 2.37 -1.79 -2.38
CA VAL A 195 1.73 -0.49 -2.18
C VAL A 195 2.81 0.57 -2.01
N THR A 196 2.77 1.62 -2.83
CA THR A 196 3.80 2.68 -2.84
C THR A 196 3.16 4.07 -2.92
N ASP A 197 3.82 5.12 -2.40
CA ASP A 197 3.40 6.51 -2.56
C ASP A 197 3.80 7.05 -3.94
N GLY A 198 3.07 6.59 -4.96
CA GLY A 198 3.39 6.83 -6.36
C GLY A 198 4.29 5.75 -6.97
N PRO A 199 4.69 5.88 -8.25
CA PRO A 199 5.37 4.79 -8.96
C PRO A 199 6.87 4.68 -8.71
N TRP A 200 7.50 5.68 -8.10
CA TRP A 200 8.94 5.93 -8.24
C TRP A 200 9.80 4.83 -7.62
N ASP A 201 9.41 4.24 -6.50
CA ASP A 201 10.13 3.15 -5.82
C ASP A 201 10.44 1.98 -6.77
N LEU A 202 9.39 1.42 -7.36
CA LEU A 202 9.49 0.21 -8.18
C LEU A 202 9.75 0.51 -9.66
N ARG A 203 9.25 1.63 -10.19
CA ARG A 203 9.46 2.01 -11.59
C ARG A 203 10.85 2.60 -11.81
N ASP A 204 11.34 3.42 -10.88
CA ASP A 204 12.52 4.24 -11.07
C ASP A 204 13.71 3.77 -10.22
N PHE A 205 13.57 3.75 -8.89
CA PHE A 205 14.68 3.44 -7.99
C PHE A 205 15.15 1.99 -8.07
N VAL A 206 14.22 1.03 -8.13
CA VAL A 206 14.55 -0.39 -8.37
C VAL A 206 15.23 -0.57 -9.73
N ALA A 207 14.73 0.09 -10.79
CA ALA A 207 15.30 -0.01 -12.13
C ALA A 207 16.76 0.49 -12.17
N LYS A 208 17.00 1.68 -11.62
CA LYS A 208 18.35 2.26 -11.52
C LYS A 208 19.28 1.37 -10.69
N THR A 209 18.83 0.93 -9.52
CA THR A 209 19.64 0.10 -8.61
C THR A 209 19.97 -1.25 -9.21
N CYS A 210 19.03 -1.89 -9.92
CA CYS A 210 19.28 -3.13 -10.67
C CYS A 210 20.38 -2.92 -11.72
N TYR A 211 20.28 -1.85 -12.51
CA TYR A 211 21.28 -1.52 -13.52
C TYR A 211 22.66 -1.24 -12.91
N LEU A 212 22.71 -0.44 -11.84
CA LEU A 212 23.95 -0.01 -11.17
C LEU A 212 24.67 -1.19 -10.52
N SER A 213 23.93 -2.03 -9.80
CA SER A 213 24.48 -3.21 -9.12
C SER A 213 24.72 -4.40 -10.05
N GLY A 214 24.23 -4.37 -11.29
CA GLY A 214 24.22 -5.52 -12.19
C GLY A 214 23.30 -6.67 -11.72
N THR A 215 22.37 -6.38 -10.82
CA THR A 215 21.41 -7.35 -10.29
C THR A 215 20.19 -7.39 -11.20
N PRO A 216 19.79 -8.55 -11.75
CA PRO A 216 18.54 -8.67 -12.48
C PRO A 216 17.36 -8.32 -11.57
N ARG A 217 16.35 -7.61 -12.10
CA ARG A 217 15.11 -7.32 -11.36
C ARG A 217 14.46 -8.65 -10.93
N PRO A 218 14.29 -8.88 -9.61
CA PRO A 218 13.51 -10.01 -9.12
C PRO A 218 12.06 -9.96 -9.63
N PRO A 219 11.43 -11.10 -10.00
CA PRO A 219 10.05 -11.11 -10.49
C PRO A 219 9.02 -10.55 -9.50
N TRP A 220 9.29 -10.68 -8.20
CA TRP A 220 8.46 -10.10 -7.15
C TRP A 220 8.62 -8.59 -7.00
N LEU A 221 9.45 -7.88 -7.78
CA LEU A 221 9.52 -6.40 -7.85
C LEU A 221 8.92 -5.84 -9.15
N ALA A 222 8.03 -6.60 -9.78
CA ALA A 222 7.48 -6.33 -11.09
C ALA A 222 5.94 -6.45 -11.08
N GLY A 223 5.32 -5.96 -12.14
CA GLY A 223 3.89 -6.16 -12.39
C GLY A 223 2.99 -5.09 -11.80
N GLU A 224 1.83 -5.51 -11.32
CA GLU A 224 0.80 -4.60 -10.84
C GLU A 224 1.00 -4.17 -9.40
N ILE A 225 0.68 -2.91 -9.10
CA ILE A 225 0.84 -2.29 -7.79
C ILE A 225 -0.40 -1.48 -7.41
N VAL A 226 -0.51 -1.18 -6.12
CA VAL A 226 -1.41 -0.15 -5.59
C VAL A 226 -0.61 1.14 -5.41
N ASP A 227 -0.80 2.09 -6.32
CA ASP A 227 -0.35 3.47 -6.17
C ASP A 227 -1.28 4.18 -5.18
N LEU A 228 -0.78 4.47 -3.97
CA LEU A 228 -1.55 5.06 -2.88
C LEU A 228 -2.07 6.45 -3.24
N ARG A 229 -1.33 7.22 -4.06
CA ARG A 229 -1.73 8.57 -4.49
C ARG A 229 -2.98 8.52 -5.37
N LEU A 230 -3.00 7.58 -6.31
CA LEU A 230 -4.15 7.36 -7.18
C LEU A 230 -5.35 6.83 -6.39
N LEU A 231 -5.11 5.93 -5.44
CA LEU A 231 -6.17 5.39 -4.58
C LEU A 231 -6.82 6.50 -3.74
N VAL A 232 -6.01 7.32 -3.06
CA VAL A 232 -6.48 8.46 -2.26
C VAL A 232 -7.23 9.47 -3.14
N SER A 233 -6.69 9.82 -4.30
CA SER A 233 -7.33 10.74 -5.24
C SER A 233 -8.71 10.23 -5.68
N SER A 234 -8.80 8.94 -6.00
CA SER A 234 -10.04 8.28 -6.40
C SER A 234 -11.07 8.29 -5.27
N PHE A 235 -10.64 7.96 -4.05
CA PHE A 235 -11.50 7.98 -2.86
C PHE A 235 -12.15 9.36 -2.65
N PHE A 236 -11.35 10.43 -2.60
CA PHE A 236 -11.87 11.79 -2.41
C PHE A 236 -12.70 12.30 -3.60
N ALA A 237 -12.38 11.89 -4.82
CA ALA A 237 -13.22 12.19 -5.99
C ALA A 237 -14.58 11.48 -5.91
N GLY A 238 -14.63 10.26 -5.37
CA GLY A 238 -15.86 9.52 -5.12
C GLY A 238 -16.78 10.19 -4.11
N LEU A 239 -16.22 10.80 -3.06
CA LEU A 239 -17.00 11.53 -2.05
C LEU A 239 -17.78 12.72 -2.65
N LYS A 240 -17.17 13.46 -3.59
CA LYS A 240 -17.82 14.58 -4.29
C LYS A 240 -18.99 14.15 -5.17
N LYS A 241 -18.98 12.92 -5.68
CA LYS A 241 -20.07 12.39 -6.51
C LYS A 241 -21.26 11.92 -5.66
N GLY A 242 -20.99 11.44 -4.43
CA GLY A 242 -22.03 10.99 -3.49
C GLY A 242 -22.84 12.12 -2.82
N THR A 243 -22.43 13.37 -2.95
CA THR A 243 -23.16 14.54 -2.41
C THR A 243 -24.18 15.14 -3.39
N ASN A 244 -24.26 14.65 -4.62
CA ASN A 244 -25.32 14.99 -5.56
C ASN A 244 -26.40 13.90 -5.50
N GLU A 245 -27.59 14.26 -5.01
CA GLU A 245 -28.78 13.41 -4.95
C GLU A 245 -29.03 12.63 -6.26
N PRO A 246 -29.53 11.38 -6.19
CA PRO A 246 -29.86 10.60 -7.38
C PRO A 246 -31.15 11.14 -8.03
N GLY A 247 -31.00 11.76 -9.20
CA GLY A 247 -32.14 12.01 -10.10
C GLY A 247 -32.77 10.69 -10.58
N PRO A 248 -34.04 10.68 -11.00
CA PRO A 248 -34.79 9.47 -11.29
C PRO A 248 -34.10 8.61 -12.35
N LEU A 249 -34.03 7.31 -12.06
CA LEU A 249 -33.56 6.27 -12.97
C LEU A 249 -34.47 6.21 -14.20
N ASP A 250 -34.00 6.71 -15.33
CA ASP A 250 -34.46 6.27 -16.65
C ASP A 250 -33.44 5.32 -17.26
N GLY A 251 -33.92 4.12 -17.55
CA GLY A 251 -33.12 3.00 -18.04
C GLY A 251 -32.50 3.26 -19.40
N LYS A 252 -31.18 3.06 -19.47
CA LYS A 252 -30.45 2.44 -20.59
C LYS A 252 -28.99 2.23 -20.16
N LEU A 253 -28.74 1.09 -19.52
CA LEU A 253 -27.38 0.54 -19.40
C LEU A 253 -27.16 -0.41 -20.58
N SER A 254 -26.60 0.12 -21.66
CA SER A 254 -25.88 -0.66 -22.66
C SER A 254 -24.96 0.29 -23.43
N ASN A 255 -23.66 -0.03 -23.44
CA ASN A 255 -22.56 0.59 -24.17
C ASN A 255 -21.77 1.68 -23.42
N ALA A 256 -20.86 1.23 -22.55
CA ALA A 256 -19.63 1.94 -22.24
C ALA A 256 -18.52 0.94 -21.84
N PHE A 257 -18.32 -0.08 -22.67
CA PHE A 257 -17.08 -0.86 -22.72
C PHE A 257 -16.84 -1.18 -24.19
N GLU A 258 -16.14 -0.28 -24.86
CA GLU A 258 -15.47 -0.60 -26.13
C GLU A 258 -13.97 -0.43 -25.90
N PRO A 259 -13.15 -1.44 -26.26
CA PRO A 259 -11.73 -1.45 -25.95
C PRO A 259 -11.01 -0.58 -26.98
N LEU A 260 -10.37 0.50 -26.53
CA LEU A 260 -9.41 1.22 -27.36
C LEU A 260 -8.19 0.31 -27.58
N ALA A 261 -8.20 -0.36 -28.73
CA ALA A 261 -7.02 -0.94 -29.34
C ALA A 261 -5.98 0.18 -29.50
N LEU A 262 -4.88 0.08 -28.77
CA LEU A 262 -3.69 0.86 -29.04
C LEU A 262 -2.89 0.07 -30.07
N GLU A 263 -2.96 0.53 -31.32
CA GLU A 263 -1.99 0.19 -32.34
C GLU A 263 -0.59 0.62 -31.88
N GLU A 264 0.34 -0.32 -31.97
CA GLU A 264 1.75 -0.08 -31.74
C GLU A 264 2.29 0.79 -32.89
N GLU A 265 2.55 2.07 -32.65
CA GLU A 265 3.46 2.84 -33.50
C GLU A 265 4.73 3.23 -32.73
N GLU A 266 5.84 2.78 -33.29
CA GLU A 266 7.19 3.22 -32.99
C GLU A 266 7.30 4.73 -33.23
N LEU A 267 7.59 5.51 -32.18
CA LEU A 267 7.92 6.92 -32.35
C LEU A 267 9.41 7.18 -32.10
N GLN A 268 10.11 7.19 -33.23
CA GLN A 268 11.22 8.09 -33.50
C GLN A 268 10.83 9.55 -33.23
N THR A 269 11.88 10.31 -32.90
CA THR A 269 11.90 11.75 -32.64
C THR A 269 11.21 12.57 -33.72
N ASP A 270 10.25 13.44 -33.35
CA ASP A 270 10.41 14.88 -33.55
C ASP A 270 9.35 15.72 -32.80
N SER A 271 9.64 17.01 -32.69
CA SER A 271 9.01 18.04 -31.87
C SER A 271 7.77 18.67 -32.52
N ALA A 272 6.71 18.98 -31.76
CA ALA A 272 5.93 20.23 -31.83
C ALA A 272 4.73 20.27 -30.84
N ASP A 273 4.64 21.41 -30.15
CA ASP A 273 3.48 22.08 -29.52
C ASP A 273 2.46 21.31 -28.65
N LEU A 274 2.59 21.51 -27.33
CA LEU A 274 1.55 21.30 -26.31
C LEU A 274 1.22 22.65 -25.61
N PRO A 275 -0.04 22.90 -25.22
CA PRO A 275 -0.50 24.15 -24.60
C PRO A 275 -0.06 24.28 -23.11
N PRO A 276 -0.15 25.48 -22.49
CA PRO A 276 0.63 25.81 -21.29
C PRO A 276 0.18 25.03 -20.05
N ALA A 277 1.17 24.70 -19.23
CA ALA A 277 1.05 23.96 -18.00
C ALA A 277 0.14 24.67 -16.98
N LEU A 278 -0.80 23.92 -16.41
CA LEU A 278 -1.43 24.27 -15.15
C LEU A 278 -0.41 24.08 -14.02
N ASP A 279 -0.14 25.21 -13.38
CA ASP A 279 0.57 25.46 -12.13
C ASP A 279 0.87 24.20 -11.27
N THR A 280 2.11 23.73 -11.33
CA THR A 280 2.65 22.73 -10.39
C THR A 280 3.38 23.48 -9.29
N GLN A 281 2.78 23.51 -8.10
CA GLN A 281 3.36 24.14 -6.92
C GLN A 281 4.60 23.38 -6.42
N PRO A 282 5.63 24.10 -5.93
CA PRO A 282 6.94 23.55 -5.58
C PRO A 282 6.93 22.72 -4.29
N LEU A 283 7.87 21.77 -4.18
CA LEU A 283 8.21 21.11 -2.90
C LEU A 283 8.72 22.13 -1.88
N PRO A 284 8.38 22.00 -0.59
CA PRO A 284 8.86 22.91 0.45
C PRO A 284 10.37 22.77 0.66
N THR A 285 11.04 23.92 0.75
CA THR A 285 12.45 24.06 1.11
C THR A 285 12.67 23.72 2.59
N PRO A 286 13.84 23.15 2.97
CA PRO A 286 14.20 23.02 4.37
C PRO A 286 14.57 24.42 4.92
N ASN A 287 13.80 24.91 5.88
CA ASN A 287 14.16 26.12 6.63
C ASN A 287 15.33 25.81 7.57
N ALA A 288 16.53 26.28 7.20
CA ALA A 288 17.65 26.42 8.11
C ALA A 288 17.38 27.58 9.09
N GLY A 289 17.16 27.26 10.36
CA GLY A 289 17.14 28.22 11.48
C GLY A 289 18.32 27.99 12.42
N PRO A 290 18.92 29.04 13.01
CA PRO A 290 20.22 28.96 13.67
C PRO A 290 20.18 28.30 15.06
N LEU A 291 21.27 27.61 15.37
CA LEU A 291 21.62 27.10 16.70
C LEU A 291 21.74 28.24 17.72
N SER A 292 21.10 28.10 18.88
CA SER A 292 21.47 28.81 20.10
C SER A 292 21.35 27.90 21.32
N ALA A 293 22.29 28.10 22.24
CA ALA A 293 22.66 27.22 23.33
C ALA A 293 21.74 27.32 24.56
N SER A 294 21.71 26.19 25.30
CA SER A 294 21.64 26.03 26.75
C SER A 294 20.75 26.97 27.58
N SER A 295 19.72 26.39 28.22
CA SER A 295 19.46 26.63 29.65
C SER A 295 18.64 25.50 30.27
N SER A 296 19.23 24.89 31.28
CA SER A 296 18.63 24.00 32.27
C SER A 296 17.44 24.65 32.98
N ASN A 297 16.34 23.89 33.19
CA ASN A 297 15.71 23.76 34.52
C ASN A 297 14.54 22.76 34.54
N LEU A 298 14.68 21.81 35.46
CA LEU A 298 13.70 21.26 36.42
C LEU A 298 12.49 20.45 35.92
N ILE A 299 12.54 19.16 36.27
CA ILE A 299 11.43 18.20 36.37
C ILE A 299 10.49 18.61 37.51
N PRO A 300 9.16 18.49 37.32
CA PRO A 300 8.30 18.00 38.39
C PRO A 300 7.60 16.70 38.01
N SER A 301 7.63 15.78 38.95
CA SER A 301 7.02 14.45 38.93
C SER A 301 5.51 14.45 39.16
N THR A 302 4.86 13.47 38.52
CA THR A 302 3.57 12.81 38.83
C THR A 302 2.26 13.60 38.82
N SER A 303 1.39 13.27 37.86
CA SER A 303 0.04 12.80 38.18
C SER A 303 -0.49 11.85 37.10
N THR A 304 -1.05 10.75 37.56
CA THR A 304 -1.61 9.64 36.78
C THR A 304 -3.07 9.95 36.47
N SER A 305 -3.48 9.94 35.20
CA SER A 305 -4.87 9.69 34.77
C SER A 305 -4.86 9.06 33.37
N PRO A 306 -5.55 7.91 33.18
CA PRO A 306 -5.68 7.25 31.91
C PRO A 306 -7.00 7.67 31.24
N ASP A 307 -6.93 8.50 30.21
CA ASP A 307 -7.93 8.48 29.14
C ASP A 307 -7.32 9.15 27.92
N ARG A 308 -6.80 8.34 27.01
CA ARG A 308 -6.42 8.82 25.68
C ARG A 308 -7.74 9.04 24.94
N PRO A 309 -8.08 10.27 24.50
CA PRO A 309 -9.30 10.49 23.74
C PRO A 309 -9.26 9.60 22.49
N THR A 310 -10.26 8.73 22.35
CA THR A 310 -10.49 7.97 21.13
C THR A 310 -10.60 8.98 19.98
N PRO A 311 -9.78 8.89 18.92
CA PRO A 311 -9.88 9.81 17.80
C PRO A 311 -11.31 9.77 17.28
N ALA A 312 -11.98 10.92 17.26
CA ALA A 312 -13.29 11.06 16.65
C ALA A 312 -13.11 10.86 15.14
N TYR A 313 -13.29 9.64 14.67
CA TYR A 313 -13.23 9.31 13.27
C TYR A 313 -14.35 10.05 12.55
N LEU A 314 -14.02 11.01 11.68
CA LEU A 314 -15.06 11.66 10.89
C LEU A 314 -15.62 10.66 9.87
N PRO A 315 -16.96 10.57 9.72
CA PRO A 315 -17.58 9.86 8.62
C PRO A 315 -17.04 10.34 7.27
N SER A 316 -16.92 9.44 6.29
CA SER A 316 -16.28 9.76 5.00
C SER A 316 -16.90 10.97 4.28
N HIS A 317 -18.22 11.21 4.44
CA HIS A 317 -18.91 12.35 3.84
C HIS A 317 -18.54 13.73 4.43
N GLN A 318 -17.83 13.76 5.57
CA GLN A 318 -17.38 14.99 6.22
C GLN A 318 -15.90 15.31 5.95
N LEU A 319 -15.20 14.44 5.21
CA LEU A 319 -13.80 14.64 4.90
C LEU A 319 -13.63 15.67 3.78
N THR A 320 -12.59 16.48 3.88
CA THR A 320 -12.18 17.41 2.82
C THR A 320 -10.98 16.83 2.09
N ALA A 321 -10.93 17.01 0.76
CA ALA A 321 -9.80 16.54 -0.03
C ALA A 321 -8.49 17.22 0.38
N PRO A 322 -7.35 16.50 0.35
CA PRO A 322 -6.08 17.05 0.76
C PRO A 322 -5.57 18.12 -0.19
N SER A 323 -4.89 19.15 0.35
CA SER A 323 -4.29 20.23 -0.42
C SER A 323 -3.11 19.75 -1.28
N SER A 324 -2.46 18.66 -0.86
CA SER A 324 -1.44 17.95 -1.63
C SER A 324 -1.53 16.45 -1.36
N LEU A 325 -1.02 15.61 -2.26
CA LEU A 325 -0.95 14.17 -2.03
C LEU A 325 0.28 13.76 -1.18
N SER A 326 0.85 14.66 -0.37
CA SER A 326 1.91 14.28 0.57
C SER A 326 1.34 13.48 1.74
N LEU A 327 2.10 12.53 2.30
CA LEU A 327 1.63 11.71 3.42
C LEU A 327 1.08 12.55 4.60
N PRO A 328 1.73 13.65 5.06
CA PRO A 328 1.18 14.47 6.13
C PRO A 328 -0.17 15.11 5.76
N SER A 329 -0.31 15.64 4.53
CA SER A 329 -1.56 16.26 4.08
C SER A 329 -2.69 15.25 3.95
N VAL A 330 -2.40 14.03 3.49
CA VAL A 330 -3.39 12.96 3.37
C VAL A 330 -3.84 12.48 4.74
N LEU A 331 -2.91 12.27 5.68
CA LEU A 331 -3.24 11.88 7.07
C LEU A 331 -4.20 12.90 7.72
N ASP A 332 -3.89 14.19 7.58
CA ASP A 332 -4.71 15.28 8.11
C ASP A 332 -6.12 15.27 7.51
N SER A 333 -6.21 15.15 6.18
CA SER A 333 -7.50 15.11 5.46
C SER A 333 -8.34 13.86 5.74
N LEU A 334 -7.71 12.76 6.14
CA LEU A 334 -8.39 11.56 6.64
C LEU A 334 -8.70 11.62 8.14
N THR A 335 -8.36 12.72 8.82
CA THR A 335 -8.49 12.92 10.28
C THR A 335 -7.75 11.88 11.11
N LEU A 336 -6.68 11.31 10.54
CA LEU A 336 -5.78 10.42 11.25
C LEU A 336 -4.83 11.24 12.13
N ALA A 337 -4.22 10.60 13.14
CA ALA A 337 -3.17 11.27 13.91
C ALA A 337 -2.06 11.78 12.96
N PRO A 338 -1.36 12.87 13.31
CA PRO A 338 -0.32 13.44 12.45
C PRO A 338 0.75 12.43 12.03
N PHE A 339 1.56 12.84 11.05
CA PHE A 339 2.73 12.07 10.63
C PHE A 339 3.61 11.72 11.84
N SER A 340 3.97 10.45 11.96
CA SER A 340 4.78 9.94 13.06
C SER A 340 6.15 9.50 12.57
N GLY A 341 7.21 9.92 13.27
CA GLY A 341 8.59 9.63 12.88
C GLY A 341 9.22 10.79 12.11
N ARG A 342 10.24 10.48 11.31
CA ARG A 342 11.00 11.47 10.54
C ARG A 342 10.55 11.42 9.08
N LEU A 343 10.22 12.56 8.48
CA LEU A 343 9.94 12.63 7.04
C LEU A 343 11.20 12.30 6.24
N HIS A 344 11.07 11.60 5.12
CA HIS A 344 12.21 11.07 4.35
C HIS A 344 13.02 10.06 5.17
N SER A 345 12.33 9.26 5.97
CA SER A 345 12.86 8.02 6.50
C SER A 345 11.92 6.98 5.97
N GLY A 346 12.39 6.12 5.08
CA GLY A 346 11.51 5.22 4.33
C GLY A 346 10.69 4.35 5.27
N LEU A 347 11.24 3.94 6.43
CA LEU A 347 10.48 3.21 7.43
C LEU A 347 9.36 4.03 8.10
N SER A 348 9.63 5.30 8.40
CA SER A 348 8.60 6.21 8.92
C SER A 348 7.51 6.45 7.88
N ASP A 349 7.91 6.70 6.63
CA ASP A 349 7.00 6.97 5.53
C ASP A 349 6.12 5.74 5.21
N ALA A 350 6.71 4.54 5.11
CA ALA A 350 5.98 3.29 4.90
C ALA A 350 4.98 2.98 6.03
N ARG A 351 5.30 3.29 7.30
CA ARG A 351 4.35 3.15 8.42
C ARG A 351 3.19 4.13 8.32
N ASN A 352 3.44 5.37 7.90
CA ASN A 352 2.38 6.36 7.70
C ASN A 352 1.51 6.03 6.48
N ALA A 353 2.09 5.61 5.37
CA ALA A 353 1.38 5.07 4.22
C ALA A 353 0.51 3.85 4.58
N SER A 354 1.01 2.97 5.47
CA SER A 354 0.25 1.83 5.99
C SER A 354 -1.00 2.27 6.75
N ARG A 355 -0.88 3.31 7.58
CA ARG A 355 -2.02 3.87 8.34
C ARG A 355 -3.10 4.42 7.41
N ILE A 356 -2.70 5.08 6.32
CA ILE A 356 -3.61 5.56 5.28
C ILE A 356 -4.31 4.37 4.61
N LEU A 357 -3.58 3.34 4.19
CA LEU A 357 -4.18 2.17 3.52
C LEU A 357 -5.16 1.43 4.43
N ILE A 358 -4.79 1.23 5.71
CA ILE A 358 -5.66 0.62 6.72
C ILE A 358 -6.95 1.44 6.90
N ASP A 359 -6.84 2.77 6.95
CA ASP A 359 -8.00 3.65 7.05
C ASP A 359 -8.93 3.50 5.84
N LEU A 360 -8.38 3.58 4.63
CA LEU A 360 -9.17 3.43 3.40
C LEU A 360 -9.90 2.08 3.38
N ALA A 361 -9.22 0.99 3.76
CA ALA A 361 -9.86 -0.32 3.90
C ALA A 361 -10.98 -0.32 4.95
N HIS A 362 -10.76 0.30 6.12
CA HIS A 362 -11.77 0.43 7.17
C HIS A 362 -12.99 1.24 6.72
N ARG A 363 -12.79 2.21 5.82
CA ARG A 363 -13.86 2.99 5.19
C ARG A 363 -14.57 2.26 4.03
N GLY A 364 -14.27 0.98 3.81
CA GLY A 364 -14.92 0.13 2.82
C GLY A 364 -14.34 0.22 1.41
N VAL A 365 -13.13 0.77 1.25
CA VAL A 365 -12.47 0.80 -0.07
C VAL A 365 -11.98 -0.60 -0.45
N VAL A 366 -12.36 -1.07 -1.63
CA VAL A 366 -11.81 -2.29 -2.23
C VAL A 366 -10.40 -2.00 -2.75
N LEU A 367 -9.40 -2.67 -2.20
CA LEU A 367 -7.99 -2.40 -2.50
C LEU A 367 -7.58 -3.17 -3.77
N GLN A 368 -7.62 -2.48 -4.90
CA GLN A 368 -7.26 -3.02 -6.21
C GLN A 368 -5.98 -2.39 -6.76
N THR A 369 -5.31 -3.13 -7.65
CA THR A 369 -4.19 -2.60 -8.42
C THR A 369 -4.69 -1.48 -9.33
N ASN A 370 -3.92 -0.41 -9.43
CA ASN A 370 -4.30 0.79 -10.19
C ASN A 370 -3.15 1.35 -11.02
N ARG A 371 -1.99 0.66 -11.00
CA ARG A 371 -0.82 0.98 -11.81
C ARG A 371 0.00 -0.28 -12.07
N ARG A 372 0.71 -0.29 -13.20
CA ARG A 372 1.69 -1.31 -13.56
C ARG A 372 3.10 -0.74 -13.65
N VAL A 373 4.08 -1.47 -13.12
CA VAL A 373 5.51 -1.16 -13.21
C VAL A 373 6.22 -2.17 -14.13
N PRO A 374 7.45 -1.88 -14.59
CA PRO A 374 8.17 -2.78 -15.50
C PRO A 374 8.32 -4.21 -14.97
N GLU A 375 8.21 -5.18 -15.87
CA GLU A 375 8.27 -6.62 -15.55
C GLU A 375 9.69 -7.16 -15.27
N GLY A 376 10.73 -6.42 -15.65
CA GLY A 376 12.12 -6.88 -15.55
C GLY A 376 12.46 -8.06 -16.48
N GLY A 377 13.68 -8.60 -16.35
CA GLY A 377 14.13 -9.79 -17.06
C GLY A 377 14.56 -9.58 -18.52
N LYS A 378 15.02 -10.67 -19.17
CA LYS A 378 15.37 -10.67 -20.60
C LYS A 378 14.11 -10.45 -21.45
N GLY A 379 14.01 -9.29 -22.11
CA GLY A 379 12.89 -8.93 -22.98
C GLY A 379 11.84 -8.00 -22.36
N GLY A 380 11.93 -7.69 -21.06
CA GLY A 380 11.06 -6.69 -20.43
C GLY A 380 11.44 -5.25 -20.79
N LYS A 381 10.45 -4.38 -21.03
CA LYS A 381 10.65 -2.93 -21.22
C LYS A 381 10.97 -2.25 -19.88
N GLU A 382 12.21 -2.38 -19.41
CA GLU A 382 12.73 -1.65 -18.24
C GLU A 382 12.83 -0.14 -18.55
N ARG A 383 12.57 0.73 -17.56
CA ARG A 383 12.82 2.16 -17.76
C ARG A 383 14.32 2.37 -17.97
N ARG A 384 14.69 3.19 -18.95
CA ARG A 384 16.09 3.52 -19.24
C ARG A 384 16.33 5.02 -19.13
N TRP A 385 17.54 5.36 -18.71
CA TRP A 385 18.03 6.74 -18.65
C TRP A 385 19.16 6.93 -19.64
N GLY A 386 19.39 8.16 -20.10
CA GLY A 386 20.37 8.44 -21.16
C GLY A 386 21.82 8.07 -20.80
N TRP A 387 22.14 7.95 -19.50
CA TRP A 387 23.43 7.48 -19.00
C TRP A 387 23.55 5.95 -18.92
N MET A 388 22.47 5.19 -19.16
CA MET A 388 22.50 3.72 -19.18
C MET A 388 23.01 3.19 -20.52
N LYS A 389 24.25 2.69 -20.54
CA LYS A 389 24.88 2.07 -21.72
C LYS A 389 24.75 0.55 -21.67
N GLY A 390 24.72 -0.11 -22.83
CA GLY A 390 24.63 -1.58 -22.88
C GLY A 390 25.87 -2.27 -22.32
N GLY A 391 25.69 -3.36 -21.56
CA GLY A 391 26.74 -4.34 -21.27
C GLY A 391 27.77 -4.02 -20.17
N GLU A 392 27.77 -2.82 -19.60
CA GLU A 392 28.87 -2.39 -18.69
C GLU A 392 28.44 -1.93 -17.29
N GLY A 393 27.13 -1.90 -17.02
CA GLY A 393 26.57 -1.53 -15.71
C GLY A 393 27.09 -0.17 -15.20
N ALA A 394 27.44 -0.11 -13.92
CA ALA A 394 27.99 1.09 -13.27
C ALA A 394 29.39 1.52 -13.75
N ARG A 395 30.17 0.65 -14.41
CA ARG A 395 31.61 0.89 -14.67
C ARG A 395 31.91 2.05 -15.63
N ARG A 396 30.93 2.50 -16.42
CA ARG A 396 31.09 3.58 -17.41
C ARG A 396 30.08 4.72 -17.28
N ILE A 397 29.50 4.91 -16.10
CA ILE A 397 28.58 6.03 -15.88
C ILE A 397 29.37 7.33 -15.75
N ASP A 398 29.37 8.10 -16.82
CA ASP A 398 29.82 9.49 -16.83
C ASP A 398 28.65 10.42 -16.49
N TRP A 399 28.34 10.51 -15.19
CA TRP A 399 27.27 11.37 -14.70
C TRP A 399 27.56 12.86 -14.95
N LYS A 400 28.82 13.29 -14.80
CA LYS A 400 29.21 14.70 -14.98
C LYS A 400 29.04 15.14 -16.43
N GLY A 401 29.57 14.37 -17.38
CA GLY A 401 29.41 14.66 -18.80
C GLY A 401 27.95 14.54 -19.28
N PHE A 402 27.18 13.61 -18.71
CA PHE A 402 25.73 13.55 -18.96
C PHE A 402 25.02 14.83 -18.49
N LEU A 403 25.29 15.28 -17.25
CA LEU A 403 24.65 16.45 -16.66
C LEU A 403 25.00 17.73 -17.43
N GLU A 404 26.27 17.91 -17.79
CA GLU A 404 26.73 19.06 -18.60
C GLU A 404 26.02 19.11 -19.96
N LYS A 405 25.90 17.96 -20.63
CA LYS A 405 25.21 17.84 -21.92
C LYS A 405 23.72 18.15 -21.80
N GLU A 406 23.05 17.66 -20.75
CA GLU A 406 21.62 17.93 -20.55
C GLU A 406 21.36 19.40 -20.16
N ARG A 407 22.24 20.01 -19.35
CA ARG A 407 22.14 21.43 -19.02
C ARG A 407 22.26 22.29 -20.29
N ALA A 408 23.25 22.01 -21.14
CA ALA A 408 23.40 22.69 -22.43
C ALA A 408 22.15 22.56 -23.31
N ARG A 409 21.55 21.37 -23.39
CA ARG A 409 20.30 21.13 -24.16
C ARG A 409 19.11 21.92 -23.65
N LEU A 410 18.96 22.06 -22.33
CA LEU A 410 17.87 22.83 -21.74
C LEU A 410 18.05 24.32 -22.02
N THR A 411 19.26 24.85 -21.86
CA THR A 411 19.57 26.25 -22.20
C THR A 411 19.29 26.55 -23.68
N THR A 412 19.64 25.65 -24.60
CA THR A 412 19.33 25.82 -26.03
C THR A 412 17.83 25.84 -26.28
N ARG A 413 17.06 24.92 -25.68
CA ARG A 413 15.60 24.88 -25.84
C ARG A 413 14.89 26.11 -25.28
N GLU A 414 15.34 26.62 -24.14
CA GLU A 414 14.81 27.86 -23.55
C GLU A 414 15.07 29.06 -24.47
N ALA A 415 16.28 29.15 -25.04
CA ALA A 415 16.65 30.20 -26.00
C ALA A 415 15.82 30.12 -27.30
N GLU A 416 15.60 28.92 -27.84
CA GLU A 416 14.76 28.69 -29.03
C GLU A 416 13.29 29.06 -28.76
N SER A 417 12.77 28.67 -27.59
CA SER A 417 11.39 28.98 -27.20
C SER A 417 11.17 30.47 -26.96
N ALA A 418 12.16 31.17 -26.41
CA ALA A 418 12.12 32.63 -26.24
C ALA A 418 12.23 33.38 -27.59
N GLY A 419 13.08 32.91 -28.49
CA GLY A 419 13.23 33.48 -29.85
C GLY A 419 11.98 33.28 -30.72
N GLY A 420 11.34 32.12 -30.64
CA GLY A 420 10.08 31.84 -31.33
C GLY A 420 8.90 32.68 -30.83
N TRP A 421 8.91 33.06 -29.54
CA TRP A 421 7.90 33.96 -28.97
C TRP A 421 8.09 35.40 -29.45
N ALA A 422 9.35 35.89 -29.49
CA ALA A 422 9.68 37.22 -30.00
C ALA A 422 9.28 37.42 -31.47
N GLN A 423 9.44 36.39 -32.31
CA GLN A 423 9.00 36.43 -33.71
C GLN A 423 7.47 36.40 -33.88
N LYS A 424 6.72 35.76 -32.97
CA LYS A 424 5.24 35.75 -33.01
C LYS A 424 4.61 37.04 -32.50
N THR A 425 5.31 37.83 -31.68
CA THR A 425 4.80 39.10 -31.13
C THR A 425 5.07 40.34 -32.00
N GLN A 426 5.83 40.20 -33.09
CA GLN A 426 6.14 41.29 -34.04
C GLN A 426 5.41 41.16 -35.40
N GLY A 427 4.45 40.22 -35.52
CA GLY A 427 3.68 39.96 -36.73
C GLY A 427 2.28 40.55 -36.71
#